data_AF-A0AAV5VRW1-F1
#
_entry.id   AF-A0AAV5VRW1-F1
#
_cell.length_a   1.000
_cell.length_b   1.000
_cell.length_c   1.000
_cell.angle_alpha   90.00
_cell.angle_beta   90.00
_cell.angle_gamma   90.00
#
_symmetry.space_group_name_H-M   'P 1'
#
loop_
_entity.id
_entity.type
_entity.pdbx_description
1 polymer ?
#
loop_
_entity_poly.entity_id
_entity_poly.type
_entity_poly.pdbx_seq_one_letter_code
_entity_poly.pdbx_strand_id
1 'polypeptide(L)'
;SCQDYSIIVFNTAFNDLFSLILHTLLNARLFINGTVVVHMASGPCRAICDIFCAFLFELIHDSIMQTCSLIAISFWYRNGVLHGKKSVGWCKLQTIMLLVYLPHVPHFV
;
A
#
# COMPACT_ATOMS: atom_id res chain seq x y z
N SER A 1 23.12 4.30 -7.58
CA SER A 1 22.67 3.73 -6.30
C SER A 1 21.70 4.66 -5.59
N CYS A 2 22.07 5.89 -5.18
CA CYS A 2 21.13 6.80 -4.49
C CYS A 2 19.85 7.12 -5.29
N GLN A 3 19.97 7.31 -6.61
CA GLN A 3 18.82 7.67 -7.46
C GLN A 3 17.76 6.56 -7.55
N ASP A 4 18.15 5.29 -7.60
CA ASP A 4 17.22 4.16 -7.64
C ASP A 4 16.50 3.99 -6.29
N TYR A 5 17.21 4.26 -5.18
CA TYR A 5 16.63 4.21 -3.84
C TYR A 5 15.62 5.33 -3.59
N SER A 6 15.88 6.55 -4.09
CA SER A 6 14.93 7.67 -4.00
C SER A 6 13.59 7.36 -4.64
N ILE A 7 13.54 6.54 -5.69
CA ILE A 7 12.30 6.12 -6.35
C ILE A 7 11.48 5.19 -5.45
N ILE A 8 12.13 4.26 -4.75
CA ILE A 8 11.47 3.39 -3.76
C ILE A 8 10.83 4.26 -2.67
N VAL A 9 11.60 5.22 -2.14
CA VAL A 9 11.14 6.13 -1.09
C VAL A 9 9.99 7.00 -1.58
N PHE A 10 10.06 7.51 -2.81
CA PHE A 10 8.99 8.32 -3.40
C PHE A 10 7.70 7.51 -3.55
N ASN A 11 7.77 6.28 -4.09
CA ASN A 11 6.60 5.40 -4.21
C ASN A 11 6.00 5.06 -2.84
N THR A 12 6.85 4.89 -1.82
CA THR A 12 6.39 4.64 -0.44
C THR A 12 5.67 5.87 0.11
N ALA A 13 6.27 7.07 -0.01
CA ALA A 13 5.66 8.31 0.46
C ALA A 13 4.35 8.62 -0.25
N PHE A 14 4.26 8.33 -1.56
CA PHE A 14 3.02 8.48 -2.32
C PHE A 14 1.93 7.52 -1.83
N ASN A 15 2.27 6.24 -1.60
CA ASN A 15 1.32 5.27 -1.07
C ASN A 15 0.88 5.63 0.35
N ASP A 16 1.79 6.12 1.21
CA ASP A 16 1.46 6.57 2.56
C ASP A 16 0.50 7.77 2.53
N LEU A 17 0.75 8.74 1.64
CA LEU A 17 -0.16 9.88 1.45
C LEU A 17 -1.54 9.43 0.99
N PHE A 18 -1.60 8.51 0.03
CA PHE A 18 -2.85 7.93 -0.45
C PHE A 18 -3.60 7.18 0.67
N SER A 19 -2.88 6.37 1.44
CA SER A 19 -3.41 5.65 2.60
C SER A 19 -3.99 6.60 3.66
N LEU A 20 -3.32 7.72 3.95
CA LEU A 20 -3.81 8.74 4.88
C LEU A 20 -5.13 9.37 4.40
N ILE A 21 -5.23 9.67 3.10
CA ILE A 21 -6.46 10.21 2.50
C ILE A 21 -7.61 9.19 2.64
N LEU A 22 -7.36 7.92 2.30
CA LEU A 22 -8.35 6.85 2.45
C LEU A 22 -8.77 6.65 3.91
N HIS A 23 -7.82 6.63 4.85
CA HIS A 23 -8.10 6.52 6.28
C HIS A 23 -8.96 7.68 6.79
N THR A 24 -8.71 8.90 6.30
CA THR A 24 -9.50 10.09 6.66
C THR A 24 -10.93 9.98 6.12
N LEU A 25 -11.08 9.47 4.89
CA LEU A 25 -12.38 9.27 4.23
C LEU A 25 -13.21 8.16 4.88
N LEU A 26 -12.57 7.06 5.28
CA LEU A 26 -13.25 5.92 5.91
C LEU A 26 -13.48 6.14 7.41
N ASN A 27 -12.57 6.87 8.06
CA ASN A 27 -12.46 7.02 9.51
C ASN A 27 -12.66 5.68 10.22
N ALA A 28 -11.84 4.71 9.81
CA ALA A 28 -11.92 3.33 10.25
C ALA A 28 -11.66 3.25 11.76
N ARG A 29 -12.64 2.80 12.54
CA ARG A 29 -12.44 2.44 13.94
C ARG A 29 -12.44 0.93 14.09
N LEU A 30 -11.35 0.43 14.66
CA LEU A 30 -11.17 -0.96 15.06
C LEU A 30 -11.73 -1.14 16.47
N PHE A 31 -12.79 -1.93 16.60
CA PHE A 31 -13.30 -2.38 17.89
C PHE A 31 -12.95 -3.84 18.08
N ILE A 32 -12.12 -4.13 19.08
CA ILE A 32 -11.76 -5.50 19.45
C ILE A 32 -12.67 -5.89 20.61
N ASN A 33 -13.63 -6.78 20.37
CA ASN A 33 -14.47 -7.35 21.43
C ASN A 33 -14.16 -8.84 21.57
N GLY A 34 -13.24 -9.18 22.46
CA GLY A 34 -12.79 -10.56 22.70
C GLY A 34 -12.17 -11.17 21.46
N THR A 35 -12.90 -12.08 20.79
CA THR A 35 -12.44 -12.84 19.61
C THR A 35 -12.84 -12.22 18.28
N VAL A 36 -13.66 -11.17 18.28
CA VAL A 36 -14.16 -10.54 17.04
C VAL A 36 -13.57 -9.16 16.88
N VAL A 37 -12.96 -8.93 15.71
CA VAL A 37 -12.51 -7.61 15.27
C VAL A 37 -13.59 -7.03 14.36
N VAL A 38 -14.25 -5.97 14.83
CA VAL A 38 -15.27 -5.26 14.05
C VAL A 38 -14.67 -3.97 13.53
N HIS A 39 -14.68 -3.81 12.21
CA HIS A 39 -14.38 -2.55 11.55
C HIS A 39 -15.67 -1.74 11.38
N MET A 40 -15.76 -0.60 12.07
CA MET A 40 -16.84 0.35 11.84
C MET A 40 -16.30 1.55 11.07
N ALA A 41 -16.87 1.81 9.89
CA ALA A 41 -16.65 3.02 9.12
C ALA A 41 -17.66 4.09 9.57
N SER A 42 -17.18 5.07 10.33
CA SER A 42 -17.96 6.25 10.76
C SER A 42 -17.53 7.52 10.04
N GLY A 43 -16.87 7.38 8.89
CA GLY A 43 -16.30 8.48 8.12
C GLY A 43 -17.27 9.18 7.18
N PRO A 44 -16.80 10.25 6.51
CA PRO A 44 -17.55 10.96 5.48
C PRO A 44 -17.98 10.08 4.30
N CYS A 45 -17.37 8.90 4.11
CA CYS A 45 -17.84 7.93 3.10
C CYS A 45 -19.32 7.56 3.27
N ARG A 46 -19.81 7.49 4.51
CA ARG A 46 -21.19 7.09 4.81
C ARG A 46 -22.20 8.18 4.48
N ALA A 47 -21.76 9.43 4.37
CA ALA A 47 -22.59 10.52 3.89
C ALA A 47 -22.87 10.44 2.37
N ILE A 48 -22.06 9.68 1.63
CA ILE A 48 -22.23 9.48 0.19
C ILE A 48 -23.05 8.21 -0.07
N CYS A 49 -22.52 7.03 0.27
CA CYS A 49 -23.20 5.73 0.08
C CYS A 49 -22.44 4.61 0.80
N ASP A 50 -23.15 3.56 1.22
CA ASP A 50 -22.53 2.36 1.82
C ASP A 50 -21.63 1.59 0.83
N ILE A 51 -21.99 1.56 -0.47
CA ILE A 51 -21.17 0.95 -1.52
C ILE A 51 -19.82 1.67 -1.65
N PHE A 52 -19.83 2.99 -1.52
CA PHE A 52 -18.60 3.79 -1.57
C PHE A 52 -17.69 3.52 -0.37
N CYS A 53 -18.26 3.34 0.83
CA CYS A 53 -17.47 2.90 2.00
C CYS A 53 -16.88 1.50 1.79
N ALA A 54 -17.63 0.55 1.22
CA ALA A 54 -17.12 -0.79 0.93
C ALA A 54 -15.95 -0.74 -0.05
N PHE A 55 -16.07 0.06 -1.12
CA PHE A 55 -15.00 0.29 -2.08
C PHE A 55 -13.75 0.91 -1.44
N LEU A 56 -13.92 1.95 -0.61
CA LEU A 56 -12.79 2.55 0.12
C LEU A 56 -12.12 1.57 1.08
N PHE A 57 -12.88 0.64 1.67
CA PHE A 57 -12.33 -0.39 2.55
C PHE A 57 -11.43 -1.36 1.78
N GLU A 58 -11.85 -1.80 0.59
CA GLU A 58 -11.01 -2.60 -0.31
C GLU A 58 -9.74 -1.86 -0.73
N LEU A 59 -9.86 -0.56 -1.05
CA LEU A 59 -8.69 0.27 -1.38
C LEU A 59 -7.70 0.42 -0.22
N ILE A 60 -8.18 0.52 1.02
CA ILE A 60 -7.30 0.53 2.19
C ILE A 60 -6.55 -0.79 2.31
N HIS A 61 -7.25 -1.91 2.12
CA HIS A 61 -6.63 -3.23 2.18
C HIS A 61 -5.56 -3.40 1.09
N ASP A 62 -5.84 -2.95 -0.13
CA ASP A 62 -4.86 -2.94 -1.22
C ASP A 62 -3.66 -2.05 -0.91
N SER A 63 -3.89 -0.84 -0.39
CA SER A 63 -2.82 0.07 0.03
C SER A 63 -1.91 -0.54 1.11
N ILE A 64 -2.47 -1.32 2.05
CA ILE A 64 -1.69 -2.06 3.06
C ILE A 64 -0.80 -3.12 2.39
N MET A 65 -1.37 -3.91 1.47
CA MET A 65 -0.61 -4.92 0.72
C MET A 65 0.52 -4.29 -0.12
N GLN A 66 0.25 -3.13 -0.72
CA GLN A 66 1.25 -2.35 -1.45
C GLN A 66 2.37 -1.86 -0.52
N THR A 67 2.05 -1.37 0.68
CA THR A 67 3.05 -0.98 1.68
C THR A 67 3.93 -2.16 2.09
N CYS A 68 3.33 -3.32 2.39
CA CYS A 68 4.08 -4.54 2.72
C CYS A 68 5.05 -4.95 1.59
N SER A 69 4.59 -4.87 0.35
CA SER A 69 5.38 -5.16 -0.84
C SER A 69 6.54 -4.19 -1.02
N LEU A 70 6.31 -2.88 -0.85
CA LEU A 70 7.35 -1.85 -0.93
C LEU A 70 8.39 -2.00 0.17
N ILE A 71 7.98 -2.39 1.38
CA ILE A 71 8.90 -2.70 2.49
C ILE A 71 9.78 -3.91 2.12
N ALA A 72 9.19 -4.99 1.62
CA ALA A 72 9.93 -6.17 1.18
C ALA A 72 10.95 -5.84 0.07
N ILE A 73 10.55 -5.06 -0.93
CA ILE A 73 11.43 -4.59 -2.01
C ILE A 73 12.54 -3.70 -1.46
N SER A 74 12.23 -2.83 -0.49
CA SER A 74 13.21 -1.96 0.17
C SER A 74 14.29 -2.77 0.89
N PHE A 75 13.88 -3.81 1.64
CA PHE A 75 14.82 -4.72 2.30
C PHE A 75 15.64 -5.52 1.30
N TRP A 76 15.00 -6.05 0.25
CA TRP A 76 15.68 -6.78 -0.82
C TRP A 76 16.73 -5.91 -1.53
N TYR A 77 16.38 -4.66 -1.85
CA TYR A 77 17.28 -3.70 -2.49
C TYR A 77 18.48 -3.39 -1.58
N ARG A 78 18.23 -3.05 -0.31
CA ARG A 78 19.30 -2.78 0.68
C ARG A 78 20.22 -3.99 0.86
N ASN A 79 19.66 -5.20 0.95
CA ASN A 79 20.43 -6.42 1.08
C ASN A 79 21.28 -6.70 -0.18
N GLY A 80 20.76 -6.39 -1.37
CA GLY A 80 21.50 -6.50 -2.62
C GLY A 80 22.70 -5.55 -2.69
N VAL A 81 22.52 -4.30 -2.26
CA VAL A 81 23.60 -3.30 -2.19
C VAL A 81 24.69 -3.74 -1.21
N LEU A 82 24.32 -4.26 -0.03
CA LEU A 82 25.27 -4.75 0.96
C LEU A 82 26.11 -5.94 0.47
N HIS A 83 25.54 -6.81 -0.38
CA HIS A 83 26.24 -7.93 -1.00
C HIS A 83 27.02 -7.55 -2.28
N GLY A 84 27.16 -6.26 -2.59
CA GLY A 84 27.93 -5.80 -3.74
C GLY A 84 27.29 -6.08 -5.10
N LYS A 85 25.98 -6.42 -5.16
CA LYS A 85 25.27 -6.56 -6.43
C LYS A 85 25.15 -5.20 -7.12
N LYS A 86 25.38 -5.16 -8.43
CA LYS A 86 25.23 -3.94 -9.25
C LYS A 86 23.79 -3.40 -9.16
N SER A 87 23.68 -2.06 -9.17
CA SER A 87 22.41 -1.33 -9.13
C SER A 87 21.43 -1.87 -10.17
N VAL A 88 20.27 -2.34 -9.72
CA VAL A 88 19.16 -2.74 -10.59
C VAL A 88 18.53 -1.44 -11.08
N GLY A 89 18.88 -0.99 -12.29
CA GLY A 89 18.49 0.33 -12.79
C GLY A 89 16.98 0.59 -12.70
N TRP A 90 16.63 1.86 -12.49
CA TRP A 90 15.27 2.37 -12.24
C TRP A 90 14.11 1.70 -13.00
N CYS A 91 14.19 1.50 -14.32
CA CYS A 91 13.14 0.85 -15.11
C CYS A 91 12.85 -0.56 -14.63
N LYS A 92 13.88 -1.36 -14.35
CA LYS A 92 13.69 -2.74 -13.87
C LYS A 92 13.06 -2.76 -12.49
N LEU A 93 13.42 -1.80 -11.65
CA LEU A 93 12.86 -1.66 -10.32
C LEU A 93 11.36 -1.30 -10.36
N GLN A 94 10.98 -0.36 -11.22
CA GLN A 94 9.58 -0.01 -11.47
C GLN A 94 8.78 -1.17 -12.04
N THR A 95 9.35 -1.95 -12.97
CA THR A 95 8.68 -3.16 -13.49
C THR A 95 8.47 -4.22 -12.41
N ILE A 96 9.44 -4.42 -11.50
CA ILE A 96 9.27 -5.35 -10.37
C ILE A 96 8.16 -4.86 -9.43
N MET A 97 8.14 -3.57 -9.10
CA MET A 97 7.06 -3.01 -8.28
C MET A 97 5.69 -3.17 -8.94
N LEU A 98 5.58 -2.90 -10.24
CA LEU A 98 4.34 -3.06 -11.00
C LEU A 98 3.91 -4.53 -11.09
N LEU A 99 4.85 -5.46 -11.29
CA LEU A 99 4.56 -6.90 -11.32
C LEU A 99 4.07 -7.43 -9.97
N VAL A 100 4.64 -6.95 -8.87
CA VAL A 100 4.21 -7.31 -7.51
C VAL A 100 2.84 -6.69 -7.20
N TYR A 101 2.51 -5.55 -7.81
CA TYR A 101 1.21 -4.89 -7.67
C TYR A 101 0.10 -5.55 -8.51
N LEU A 102 0.43 -6.08 -9.69
CA LEU A 102 -0.52 -6.71 -10.61
C LEU A 102 -1.48 -7.74 -9.98
N PRO A 103 -1.04 -8.67 -9.11
CA PRO A 103 -1.93 -9.66 -8.49
C PRO A 103 -2.81 -9.06 -7.37
N HIS A 104 -2.48 -7.87 -6.88
CA HIS A 104 -3.24 -7.18 -5.84
C HIS A 104 -4.32 -6.24 -6.41
N VAL A 105 -4.27 -5.95 -7.72
CA VAL A 105 -5.36 -5.22 -8.39
C VAL A 105 -6.67 -5.96 -8.14
N PRO A 106 -7.70 -5.29 -7.59
CA PRO A 106 -8.96 -5.92 -7.28
C PRO A 106 -9.51 -6.59 -8.53
N HIS A 107 -9.70 -7.91 -8.45
CA HIS A 107 -10.47 -8.66 -9.42
C HIS A 107 -11.93 -8.25 -9.20
N PHE A 108 -12.34 -7.14 -9.83
CA PHE A 108 -13.74 -6.74 -9.88
C PHE A 108 -14.54 -7.84 -10.57
N VAL A 109 -15.27 -8.62 -9.77
CA VAL A 109 -16.31 -9.57 -10.22
C VAL A 109 -17.62 -9.16 -9.58
#